data_AF-Q9ZNU0-F1
#
_entry.id   AF-Q9ZNU0-F1
#
_cell.length_a   1.000
_cell.length_b   1.000
_cell.length_c   1.000
_cell.angle_alpha   90.00
_cell.angle_beta   90.00
_cell.angle_gamma   90.00
#
_symmetry.space_group_name_H-M   'P 1'
#
loop_
_entity.id
_entity.type
_entity.pdbx_description
1 polymer ?
#
loop_
_entity_poly.entity_id
_entity_poly.type
_entity_poly.pdbx_seq_one_letter_code
_entity_poly.pdbx_strand_id
1 'polypeptide(L)'
;MAALCCCPTTIIVSGKVSSRIKTAGPLPRINPFKNQKRLITERRNLIVKSIIEDREAIDVKNDNFKAEEELSEDKVEDTDRLMSRGINAAIVLAAGTVAVTKLLTIDHDYWQGWTLYEILRYAPEHNWFAYEQILKTNPVLAKMAISGIVYSLGDWIAQCYEGKPLFEFDRTRVLRSGLVGFTLHGSLSHYYYQFCEAGWKLWPLAHLVTYGVIPVDQRLLWVDCIELIWVTILST
;
A
#
# COMPACT_ATOMS: atom_id res chain seq x y z
N MET A 1 2.34 -0.24 31.41
CA MET A 1 2.92 -1.48 30.87
C MET A 1 3.65 -1.10 29.58
N ALA A 2 4.80 -0.45 29.73
CA ALA A 2 6.13 -1.06 29.64
C ALA A 2 6.57 -1.20 28.17
N ALA A 3 7.28 -0.17 27.72
CA ALA A 3 8.09 -0.11 26.52
C ALA A 3 9.37 -0.95 26.68
N LEU A 4 9.79 -1.65 25.62
CA LEU A 4 11.11 -2.28 25.47
C LEU A 4 11.42 -2.33 23.95
N CYS A 5 11.83 -1.23 23.31
CA CYS A 5 13.23 -0.85 23.05
C CYS A 5 14.30 -1.71 23.76
N CYS A 6 15.21 -2.33 23.00
CA CYS A 6 16.57 -2.68 23.44
C CYS A 6 17.42 -3.20 22.26
N CYS A 7 18.18 -2.29 21.62
CA CYS A 7 19.55 -2.61 21.19
C CYS A 7 20.47 -2.41 22.40
N PRO A 8 21.60 -3.13 22.47
CA PRO A 8 22.79 -2.48 23.03
C PRO A 8 24.05 -2.83 22.25
N THR A 9 24.68 -1.80 21.70
CA THR A 9 26.13 -1.73 21.51
C THR A 9 26.72 -1.14 22.78
N THR A 10 27.79 -1.69 23.33
CA THR A 10 28.67 -0.95 24.24
C THR A 10 30.11 -1.40 24.06
N ILE A 11 30.92 -0.42 23.68
CA ILE A 11 32.38 -0.37 23.53
C ILE A 11 33.00 -0.15 24.92
N ILE A 12 34.35 -0.21 25.01
CA ILE A 12 35.25 0.49 25.96
C ILE A 12 35.77 -0.40 27.12
N VAL A 13 37.05 -0.43 27.53
CA VAL A 13 38.35 0.11 27.08
C VAL A 13 39.45 -0.63 27.88
N SER A 14 40.61 -0.77 27.24
CA SER A 14 42.00 -0.75 27.73
C SER A 14 42.29 -0.73 29.24
N GLY A 15 43.37 -1.43 29.61
CA GLY A 15 44.40 -0.75 30.39
C GLY A 15 45.30 -1.59 31.31
N LYS A 16 46.60 -1.23 31.25
CA LYS A 16 47.65 -1.27 32.30
C LYS A 16 48.49 -2.57 32.40
N VAL A 17 49.71 -2.64 31.86
CA VAL A 17 50.98 -1.93 32.14
C VAL A 17 51.80 -2.57 33.28
N SER A 18 52.88 -3.24 32.85
CA SER A 18 54.29 -3.19 33.29
C SER A 18 54.67 -3.38 34.77
N SER A 19 55.57 -4.32 35.01
CA SER A 19 56.94 -4.09 35.53
C SER A 19 57.64 -5.48 35.56
N ARG A 20 58.96 -5.67 35.47
CA ARG A 20 60.01 -5.07 36.27
C ARG A 20 61.37 -5.70 35.89
N ILE A 21 62.34 -4.83 35.57
CA ILE A 21 63.78 -4.86 35.92
C ILE A 21 64.74 -5.91 35.29
N LYS A 22 65.81 -5.31 34.75
CA LYS A 22 67.07 -5.81 34.17
C LYS A 22 67.94 -6.61 35.15
N THR A 23 68.73 -7.55 34.63
CA THR A 23 70.18 -7.70 34.94
C THR A 23 70.91 -8.44 33.80
N ALA A 24 72.17 -8.09 33.58
CA ALA A 24 72.98 -8.41 32.40
C ALA A 24 73.98 -9.56 32.58
N GLY A 25 74.35 -10.19 31.45
CA GLY A 25 75.58 -10.99 31.20
C GLY A 25 75.41 -12.52 31.30
N PRO A 26 76.21 -13.39 30.63
CA PRO A 26 77.31 -13.17 29.69
C PRO A 26 77.22 -13.98 28.34
N LEU A 27 77.99 -13.52 27.33
CA LEU A 27 78.45 -14.13 26.05
C LEU A 27 77.86 -15.47 25.53
N PRO A 28 77.42 -15.56 24.24
CA PRO A 28 77.33 -16.83 23.50
C PRO A 28 78.39 -16.87 22.39
N ARG A 29 79.42 -17.70 22.48
CA ARG A 29 79.40 -19.13 22.10
C ARG A 29 78.63 -19.34 20.78
N ILE A 30 79.39 -19.57 19.72
CA ILE A 30 78.87 -19.89 18.38
C ILE A 30 78.13 -21.23 18.49
N ASN A 31 76.79 -21.17 18.55
CA ASN A 31 75.91 -22.31 18.76
C ASN A 31 75.29 -22.75 17.42
N PRO A 32 75.46 -24.01 16.98
CA PRO A 32 74.83 -24.54 15.76
C PRO A 32 73.28 -24.56 15.85
N PHE A 33 72.72 -24.57 17.07
CA PHE A 33 71.29 -24.41 17.34
C PHE A 33 70.71 -23.03 16.97
N LYS A 34 71.54 -21.98 16.87
CA LYS A 34 71.08 -20.63 16.55
C LYS A 34 70.66 -20.52 15.08
N ASN A 35 71.37 -21.22 14.18
CA ASN A 35 71.01 -21.32 12.76
C ASN A 35 69.76 -22.18 12.55
N GLN A 36 69.57 -23.26 13.33
CA GLN A 36 68.35 -24.07 13.24
C GLN A 36 67.12 -23.32 13.75
N LYS A 37 67.23 -22.60 14.87
CA LYS A 37 66.15 -21.71 15.34
C LYS A 37 65.82 -20.62 14.32
N ARG A 38 66.84 -20.02 13.69
CA ARG A 38 66.66 -19.02 12.63
C ARG A 38 65.94 -19.60 11.41
N LEU A 39 66.32 -20.79 10.95
CA LEU A 39 65.65 -21.49 9.87
C LEU A 39 64.19 -21.84 10.19
N ILE A 40 63.91 -22.29 11.42
CA ILE A 40 62.54 -22.57 11.87
C ILE A 40 61.72 -21.28 11.94
N THR A 41 62.30 -20.18 12.43
CA THR A 41 61.65 -18.86 12.48
C THR A 41 61.37 -18.31 11.07
N GLU A 42 62.32 -18.42 10.15
CA GLU A 42 62.14 -18.05 8.73
C GLU A 42 61.02 -18.87 8.09
N ARG A 43 61.04 -20.20 8.24
CA ARG A 43 59.97 -21.05 7.72
C ARG A 43 58.60 -20.68 8.30
N ARG A 44 58.54 -20.38 9.60
CA ARG A 44 57.29 -19.98 10.27
C ARG A 44 56.81 -18.62 9.77
N ASN A 45 57.71 -17.67 9.55
CA ASN A 45 57.38 -16.35 8.99
C ASN A 45 56.86 -16.47 7.55
N LEU A 46 57.44 -17.36 6.74
CA LEU A 46 56.96 -17.62 5.38
C LEU A 46 55.56 -18.23 5.38
N ILE A 47 55.28 -19.20 6.27
CA ILE A 47 53.96 -19.80 6.42
C ILE A 47 52.93 -18.78 6.92
N VAL A 48 53.30 -17.95 7.90
CA VAL A 48 52.41 -16.89 8.39
C VAL A 48 52.14 -15.87 7.30
N LYS A 49 53.17 -15.49 6.52
CA LYS A 49 53.00 -14.58 5.39
C LYS A 49 52.11 -15.15 4.30
N SER A 50 52.28 -16.44 3.95
CA SER A 50 51.41 -17.10 2.96
C SER A 50 49.97 -17.23 3.44
N ILE A 51 49.76 -17.55 4.73
CA ILE A 51 48.40 -17.60 5.33
C ILE A 51 47.76 -16.20 5.33
N ILE A 52 48.54 -15.14 5.57
CA ILE A 52 48.04 -13.77 5.52
C ILE A 52 47.70 -13.37 4.08
N GLU A 53 48.57 -13.66 3.11
CA GLU A 53 48.31 -13.40 1.68
C GLU A 53 47.08 -14.18 1.18
N ASP A 54 46.93 -15.45 1.57
CA ASP A 54 45.75 -16.25 1.23
C ASP A 54 44.48 -15.69 1.90
N ARG A 55 44.57 -15.25 3.17
CA ARG A 55 43.45 -14.64 3.88
C ARG A 55 43.07 -13.29 3.28
N GLU A 56 44.03 -12.44 2.93
CA GLU A 56 43.79 -11.16 2.25
C GLU A 56 43.19 -11.37 0.86
N ALA A 57 43.66 -12.36 0.10
CA ALA A 57 43.10 -12.71 -1.21
C ALA A 57 41.64 -13.21 -1.10
N ILE A 58 41.32 -13.97 -0.05
CA ILE A 58 39.95 -14.42 0.24
C ILE A 58 39.07 -13.24 0.66
N ASP A 59 39.55 -12.34 1.51
CA ASP A 59 38.81 -11.16 1.98
C ASP A 59 38.49 -10.22 0.80
N VAL A 60 39.50 -9.91 -0.03
CA VAL A 60 39.34 -9.10 -1.24
C VAL A 60 38.37 -9.75 -2.23
N LYS A 61 38.43 -11.08 -2.39
CA LYS A 61 37.51 -11.79 -3.28
C LYS A 61 36.09 -11.82 -2.73
N ASN A 62 35.91 -11.96 -1.42
CA ASN A 62 34.61 -11.93 -0.76
C ASN A 62 33.98 -10.54 -0.80
N ASP A 63 34.78 -9.49 -0.60
CA ASP A 63 34.32 -8.10 -0.72
C ASP A 63 33.95 -7.75 -2.16
N ASN A 64 34.74 -8.18 -3.15
CA ASN A 64 34.37 -8.02 -4.57
C ASN A 64 33.12 -8.81 -4.93
N PHE A 65 32.98 -10.05 -4.44
CA PHE A 65 31.81 -10.88 -4.70
C PHE A 65 30.55 -10.28 -4.06
N LYS A 66 30.64 -9.81 -2.80
CA LYS A 66 29.55 -9.09 -2.15
C LYS A 66 29.21 -7.78 -2.85
N ALA A 67 30.19 -7.01 -3.28
CA ALA A 67 29.96 -5.78 -4.03
C ALA A 67 29.31 -6.06 -5.40
N GLU A 68 29.69 -7.15 -6.06
CA GLU A 68 29.05 -7.62 -7.30
C GLU A 68 27.62 -8.12 -7.05
N GLU A 69 27.37 -8.86 -5.96
CA GLU A 69 26.04 -9.31 -5.55
C GLU A 69 25.14 -8.12 -5.19
N GLU A 70 25.58 -7.22 -4.31
CA GLU A 70 24.84 -6.01 -3.92
C GLU A 70 24.57 -5.11 -5.13
N LEU A 71 25.55 -4.89 -6.02
CA LEU A 71 25.35 -4.14 -7.25
C LEU A 71 24.40 -4.84 -8.21
N SER A 72 24.40 -6.17 -8.25
CA SER A 72 23.48 -6.95 -9.08
C SER A 72 22.07 -6.94 -8.51
N GLU A 73 21.92 -6.99 -7.18
CA GLU A 73 20.65 -6.97 -6.48
C GLU A 73 20.02 -5.57 -6.56
N ASP A 74 20.78 -4.50 -6.33
CA ASP A 74 20.36 -3.11 -6.55
C ASP A 74 19.91 -2.89 -8.00
N LYS A 75 20.67 -3.41 -8.98
CA LYS A 75 20.29 -3.29 -10.40
C LYS A 75 19.01 -4.06 -10.72
N VAL A 76 18.82 -5.24 -10.15
CA VAL A 76 17.61 -6.05 -10.34
C VAL A 76 16.42 -5.33 -9.70
N GLU A 77 16.57 -4.83 -8.47
CA GLU A 77 15.53 -4.07 -7.76
C GLU A 77 15.12 -2.79 -8.52
N ASP A 78 16.10 -2.01 -8.99
CA ASP A 78 15.83 -0.82 -9.82
C ASP A 78 15.10 -1.20 -11.11
N THR A 79 15.49 -2.30 -11.75
CA THR A 79 14.83 -2.78 -12.97
C THR A 79 13.38 -3.19 -12.70
N ASP A 80 13.13 -3.91 -11.61
CA ASP A 80 11.78 -4.33 -11.20
C ASP A 80 10.90 -3.13 -10.81
N ARG A 81 11.50 -2.12 -10.18
CA ARG A 81 10.82 -0.86 -9.88
C ARG A 81 10.46 -0.09 -11.14
N LEU A 82 11.38 0.02 -12.11
CA LEU A 82 11.11 0.64 -13.41
C LEU A 82 10.04 -0.12 -14.20
N MET A 83 10.09 -1.45 -14.18
CA MET A 83 9.07 -2.30 -14.81
C MET A 83 7.69 -2.06 -14.19
N SER A 84 7.61 -2.03 -12.86
CA SER A 84 6.37 -1.77 -12.11
C SER A 84 5.79 -0.39 -12.41
N ARG A 85 6.64 0.64 -12.49
CA ARG A 85 6.26 1.98 -12.94
C ARG A 85 5.72 1.99 -14.36
N GLY A 86 6.39 1.28 -15.27
CA GLY A 86 5.98 1.13 -16.66
C GLY A 86 4.58 0.49 -16.77
N ILE A 87 4.33 -0.57 -16.03
CA ILE A 87 3.03 -1.26 -16.00
C ILE A 87 1.95 -0.33 -15.45
N ASN A 88 2.20 0.35 -14.33
CA ASN A 88 1.25 1.29 -13.73
C ASN A 88 0.93 2.47 -14.67
N ALA A 89 1.95 3.03 -15.32
CA ALA A 89 1.78 4.06 -16.32
C ALA A 89 0.95 3.56 -17.51
N ALA A 90 1.22 2.35 -18.01
CA ALA A 90 0.44 1.75 -19.08
C ALA A 90 -1.04 1.57 -18.70
N ILE A 91 -1.33 1.13 -17.47
CA ILE A 91 -2.72 1.00 -16.98
C ILE A 91 -3.43 2.36 -16.94
N VAL A 92 -2.77 3.37 -16.37
CA VAL A 92 -3.33 4.73 -16.27
C VAL A 92 -3.55 5.33 -17.65
N LEU A 93 -2.58 5.20 -18.54
CA LEU A 93 -2.68 5.72 -19.90
C LEU A 93 -3.75 4.97 -20.70
N ALA A 94 -3.87 3.65 -20.55
CA ALA A 94 -4.92 2.87 -21.21
C ALA A 94 -6.31 3.28 -20.72
N ALA A 95 -6.50 3.37 -19.39
CA ALA A 95 -7.77 3.81 -18.80
C ALA A 95 -8.11 5.25 -19.22
N GLY A 96 -7.13 6.15 -19.18
CA GLY A 96 -7.27 7.54 -19.63
C GLY A 96 -7.61 7.62 -21.12
N THR A 97 -6.97 6.81 -21.96
CA THR A 97 -7.27 6.74 -23.40
C THR A 97 -8.69 6.27 -23.63
N VAL A 98 -9.13 5.18 -22.96
CA VAL A 98 -10.52 4.71 -23.06
C VAL A 98 -11.51 5.78 -22.61
N ALA A 99 -11.24 6.47 -21.51
CA ALA A 99 -12.10 7.54 -21.02
C ALA A 99 -12.19 8.71 -22.01
N VAL A 100 -11.05 9.15 -22.56
CA VAL A 100 -11.00 10.21 -23.57
C VAL A 100 -11.69 9.78 -24.86
N THR A 101 -11.46 8.55 -25.34
CA THR A 101 -12.15 8.01 -26.50
C THR A 101 -13.65 7.99 -26.26
N LYS A 102 -14.12 7.44 -25.14
CA LYS A 102 -15.55 7.43 -24.81
C LYS A 102 -16.12 8.84 -24.73
N LEU A 103 -15.41 9.78 -24.11
CA LEU A 103 -15.82 11.18 -24.02
C LEU A 103 -15.95 11.84 -25.40
N LEU A 104 -14.97 11.62 -26.28
CA LEU A 104 -14.96 12.17 -27.64
C LEU A 104 -15.94 11.45 -28.58
N THR A 105 -16.33 10.22 -28.28
CA THR A 105 -17.27 9.42 -29.09
C THR A 105 -18.66 9.27 -28.46
N ILE A 106 -19.00 10.03 -27.40
CA ILE A 106 -20.23 9.86 -26.58
C ILE A 106 -21.49 9.80 -27.44
N ASP A 107 -21.49 10.48 -28.58
CA ASP A 107 -22.65 10.61 -29.47
C ASP A 107 -22.22 10.78 -30.94
N HIS A 108 -21.22 9.99 -31.37
CA HIS A 108 -20.65 10.11 -32.72
C HIS A 108 -21.72 10.02 -33.84
N ASP A 109 -22.75 9.21 -33.62
CA ASP A 109 -23.86 9.03 -34.56
C ASP A 109 -24.87 10.19 -34.54
N TYR A 110 -24.94 10.96 -33.45
CA TYR A 110 -25.90 12.07 -33.28
C TYR A 110 -25.33 13.42 -33.75
N TRP A 111 -24.00 13.61 -33.77
CA TRP A 111 -23.38 14.91 -34.09
C TRP A 111 -23.29 15.24 -35.58
N GLN A 112 -23.72 14.34 -36.47
CA GLN A 112 -23.63 14.54 -37.92
C GLN A 112 -24.47 15.76 -38.36
N GLY A 113 -23.80 16.90 -38.54
CA GLY A 113 -24.42 18.17 -38.97
C GLY A 113 -24.65 19.21 -37.86
N TRP A 114 -24.26 18.94 -36.61
CA TRP A 114 -24.37 19.92 -35.51
C TRP A 114 -23.20 20.91 -35.51
N THR A 115 -23.49 22.16 -35.17
CA THR A 115 -22.46 23.19 -34.91
C THR A 115 -21.78 22.97 -33.55
N LEU A 116 -20.60 23.57 -33.35
CA LEU A 116 -19.87 23.47 -32.07
C LEU A 116 -20.70 23.95 -30.87
N TYR A 117 -21.51 24.99 -31.07
CA TYR A 117 -22.40 25.51 -30.04
C TYR A 117 -23.49 24.50 -29.66
N GLU A 118 -24.11 23.86 -30.64
CA GLU A 118 -25.11 22.82 -30.42
C GLU A 118 -24.52 21.60 -29.72
N ILE A 119 -23.32 21.16 -30.11
CA ILE A 119 -22.61 20.07 -29.43
C ILE A 119 -22.39 20.40 -27.95
N LEU A 120 -21.85 21.59 -27.64
CA LEU A 120 -21.61 22.01 -26.26
C LEU A 120 -22.89 22.14 -25.44
N ARG A 121 -24.01 22.51 -26.07
CA ARG A 121 -25.29 22.70 -25.38
C ARG A 121 -26.06 21.40 -25.18
N TYR A 122 -26.08 20.51 -26.16
CA TYR A 122 -26.95 19.32 -26.18
C TYR A 122 -26.22 18.03 -25.77
N ALA A 123 -24.91 17.89 -25.99
CA ALA A 123 -24.20 16.67 -25.61
C ALA A 123 -24.27 16.36 -24.10
N PRO A 124 -24.13 17.34 -23.19
CA PRO A 124 -24.32 17.09 -21.75
C PRO A 124 -25.76 16.66 -21.42
N GLU A 125 -26.75 17.25 -22.09
CA GLU A 125 -28.17 16.96 -21.88
C GLU A 125 -28.53 15.53 -22.31
N HIS A 126 -28.05 15.09 -23.48
CA HIS A 126 -28.26 13.73 -23.97
C HIS A 126 -27.56 12.70 -23.10
N ASN A 127 -26.32 12.95 -22.71
CA ASN A 127 -25.58 12.05 -21.82
C ASN A 127 -26.25 11.92 -20.45
N TRP A 128 -26.81 13.02 -19.93
CA TRP A 128 -27.61 12.99 -18.70
C TRP A 128 -28.86 12.12 -18.86
N PHE A 129 -29.59 12.26 -19.97
CA PHE A 129 -30.77 11.45 -20.23
C PHE A 129 -30.45 9.96 -20.35
N ALA A 130 -29.37 9.61 -21.06
CA ALA A 130 -28.87 8.24 -21.17
C ALA A 130 -28.50 7.67 -19.79
N TYR A 131 -27.81 8.47 -18.96
CA TYR A 131 -27.50 8.11 -17.59
C TYR A 131 -28.76 7.84 -16.75
N GLU A 132 -29.76 8.72 -16.83
CA GLU A 132 -31.04 8.51 -16.14
C GLU A 132 -31.75 7.24 -16.59
N GLN A 133 -31.71 6.92 -17.89
CA GLN A 133 -32.28 5.67 -18.41
C GLN A 133 -31.58 4.44 -17.82
N ILE A 134 -30.25 4.47 -17.71
CA ILE A 134 -29.46 3.40 -17.09
C ILE A 134 -29.80 3.27 -15.60
N LEU A 135 -29.96 4.38 -14.88
CA LEU A 135 -30.41 4.37 -13.49
C LEU A 135 -31.82 3.77 -13.33
N LYS A 136 -32.74 4.04 -14.26
CA LYS A 136 -34.10 3.50 -14.22
C LYS A 136 -34.15 2.02 -14.53
N THR A 137 -33.34 1.54 -15.48
CA THR A 137 -33.33 0.13 -15.91
C THR A 137 -32.53 -0.76 -14.97
N ASN A 138 -31.35 -0.33 -14.50
CA ASN A 138 -30.46 -1.12 -13.65
C ASN A 138 -29.86 -0.27 -12.52
N PRO A 139 -30.69 0.17 -11.54
CA PRO A 139 -30.26 1.15 -10.53
C PRO A 139 -29.14 0.65 -9.62
N VAL A 140 -29.13 -0.65 -9.32
CA VAL A 140 -28.13 -1.25 -8.42
C VAL A 140 -26.77 -1.32 -9.12
N LEU A 141 -26.71 -1.91 -10.32
CA LEU A 141 -25.47 -2.02 -11.08
C LEU A 141 -24.85 -0.66 -11.41
N ALA A 142 -25.67 0.32 -11.79
CA ALA A 142 -25.19 1.67 -12.08
C ALA A 142 -24.52 2.30 -10.84
N LYS A 143 -25.14 2.17 -9.66
CA LYS A 143 -24.59 2.68 -8.40
C LYS A 143 -23.33 1.92 -7.96
N MET A 144 -23.31 0.59 -8.14
CA MET A 144 -22.12 -0.24 -7.91
C MET A 144 -20.95 0.20 -8.80
N ALA A 145 -21.16 0.36 -10.10
CA ALA A 145 -20.12 0.74 -11.04
C ALA A 145 -19.51 2.10 -10.70
N ILE A 146 -20.34 3.12 -10.45
CA ILE A 146 -19.87 4.47 -10.10
C ILE A 146 -19.13 4.44 -8.76
N SER A 147 -19.68 3.73 -7.76
CA SER A 147 -19.03 3.62 -6.45
C SER A 147 -17.67 2.92 -6.53
N GLY A 148 -17.55 1.86 -7.31
CA GLY A 148 -16.27 1.16 -7.52
C GLY A 148 -15.22 2.07 -8.17
N ILE A 149 -15.61 2.85 -9.18
CA ILE A 149 -14.71 3.83 -9.83
C ILE A 149 -14.30 4.93 -8.85
N VAL A 150 -15.25 5.53 -8.12
CA VAL A 150 -14.98 6.61 -7.16
C VAL A 150 -14.04 6.16 -6.05
N TYR A 151 -14.22 4.95 -5.51
CA TYR A 151 -13.35 4.41 -4.47
C TYR A 151 -11.95 4.08 -5.00
N SER A 152 -11.85 3.59 -6.23
CA SER A 152 -10.56 3.34 -6.88
C SER A 152 -9.80 4.65 -7.11
N LEU A 153 -10.46 5.67 -7.67
CA LEU A 153 -9.88 6.99 -7.88
C LEU A 153 -9.51 7.68 -6.56
N GLY A 154 -10.39 7.60 -5.56
CA GLY A 154 -10.15 8.15 -4.23
C GLY A 154 -8.93 7.53 -3.56
N ASP A 155 -8.79 6.20 -3.62
CA ASP A 155 -7.62 5.51 -3.09
C ASP A 155 -6.34 5.90 -3.85
N TRP A 156 -6.39 5.97 -5.18
CA TRP A 156 -5.26 6.41 -5.99
C TRP A 156 -4.82 7.84 -5.63
N ILE A 157 -5.77 8.78 -5.49
CA ILE A 157 -5.49 10.14 -5.05
C ILE A 157 -4.89 10.15 -3.64
N ALA A 158 -5.42 9.35 -2.71
CA ALA A 158 -4.88 9.25 -1.36
C ALA A 158 -3.41 8.77 -1.36
N GLN A 159 -3.05 7.84 -2.24
CA GLN A 159 -1.66 7.40 -2.39
C GLN A 159 -0.74 8.52 -2.92
N CYS A 160 -1.25 9.39 -3.79
CA CYS A 160 -0.49 10.58 -4.22
C CYS A 160 -0.23 11.55 -3.06
N TYR A 161 -1.19 11.70 -2.13
CA TYR A 161 -1.01 12.51 -0.92
C TYR A 161 -0.04 11.88 0.10
N GLU A 162 0.14 10.56 0.10
CA GLU A 162 1.17 9.87 0.90
C GLU A 162 2.61 10.15 0.38
N GLY A 163 2.75 10.88 -0.74
CA GLY A 163 4.05 11.22 -1.33
C GLY A 163 4.56 10.21 -2.35
N LYS A 164 3.75 9.21 -2.72
CA LYS A 164 4.09 8.29 -3.82
C LYS A 164 3.95 9.02 -5.15
N PRO A 165 4.89 8.85 -6.10
CA PRO A 165 4.75 9.46 -7.41
C PRO A 165 3.55 8.85 -8.17
N LEU A 166 2.97 9.61 -9.10
CA LEU A 166 1.69 9.31 -9.77
C LEU A 166 1.56 7.87 -10.33
N PHE A 167 2.68 7.26 -10.76
CA PHE A 167 2.73 5.93 -11.37
C PHE A 167 3.34 4.85 -10.45
N GLU A 168 3.67 5.15 -9.20
CA GLU A 168 4.12 4.15 -8.20
C GLU A 168 3.03 3.87 -7.17
N PHE A 169 1.79 3.73 -7.62
CA PHE A 169 0.69 3.37 -6.74
C PHE A 169 0.57 1.84 -6.57
N ASP A 170 0.07 1.43 -5.41
CA ASP A 170 -0.27 0.06 -5.08
C ASP A 170 -1.60 -0.31 -5.74
N ARG A 171 -1.49 -1.09 -6.81
CA ARG A 171 -2.61 -1.63 -7.60
C ARG A 171 -3.55 -2.50 -6.76
N THR A 172 -3.01 -3.28 -5.83
CA THR A 172 -3.83 -4.20 -5.02
C THR A 172 -4.70 -3.43 -4.04
N ARG A 173 -4.17 -2.33 -3.49
CA ARG A 173 -4.91 -1.42 -2.62
C ARG A 173 -6.03 -0.70 -3.37
N VAL A 174 -5.74 -0.14 -4.55
CA VAL A 174 -6.75 0.51 -5.42
C VAL A 174 -7.82 -0.47 -5.86
N LEU A 175 -7.44 -1.69 -6.26
CA LEU A 175 -8.41 -2.71 -6.66
C LEU A 175 -9.29 -3.15 -5.49
N ARG A 176 -8.71 -3.35 -4.31
CA ARG A 176 -9.44 -3.72 -3.10
C ARG A 176 -10.42 -2.62 -2.68
N SER A 177 -10.00 -1.35 -2.72
CA SER A 177 -10.90 -0.24 -2.42
C SER A 177 -12.02 -0.13 -3.45
N GLY A 178 -11.71 -0.31 -4.73
CA GLY A 178 -12.69 -0.37 -5.81
C GLY A 178 -13.70 -1.50 -5.64
N LEU A 179 -13.25 -2.70 -5.26
CA LEU A 179 -14.13 -3.84 -4.99
C LEU A 179 -15.03 -3.58 -3.78
N VAL A 180 -14.53 -2.96 -2.72
CA VAL A 180 -15.33 -2.52 -1.57
C VAL A 180 -16.36 -1.48 -1.99
N GLY A 181 -15.98 -0.51 -2.82
CA GLY A 181 -16.92 0.49 -3.36
C GLY A 181 -18.00 -0.16 -4.22
N PHE A 182 -17.63 -1.09 -5.09
CA PHE A 182 -18.54 -1.79 -5.99
C PHE A 182 -19.52 -2.69 -5.24
N THR A 183 -19.01 -3.55 -4.36
CA THR A 183 -19.81 -4.59 -3.69
C THR A 183 -20.53 -4.06 -2.46
N LEU A 184 -19.81 -3.42 -1.53
CA LEU A 184 -20.37 -2.97 -0.28
C LEU A 184 -21.08 -1.64 -0.46
N HIS A 185 -20.37 -0.58 -0.86
CA HIS A 185 -20.96 0.76 -0.85
C HIS A 185 -22.11 0.91 -1.87
N GLY A 186 -21.91 0.47 -3.12
CA GLY A 186 -22.89 0.64 -4.17
C GLY A 186 -24.19 -0.14 -3.97
N SER A 187 -24.10 -1.38 -3.48
CA SER A 187 -25.28 -2.21 -3.20
C SER A 187 -25.97 -1.79 -1.90
N LEU A 188 -25.19 -1.61 -0.83
CA LEU A 188 -25.72 -1.32 0.50
C LEU A 188 -26.39 0.05 0.55
N SER A 189 -25.78 1.06 -0.07
CA SER A 189 -26.38 2.40 -0.12
C SER A 189 -27.74 2.40 -0.82
N HIS A 190 -27.92 1.58 -1.86
CA HIS A 190 -29.19 1.49 -2.56
C HIS A 190 -30.32 1.04 -1.62
N TYR A 191 -30.12 -0.04 -0.88
CA TYR A 191 -31.12 -0.55 0.06
C TYR A 191 -31.24 0.33 1.31
N TYR A 192 -30.13 0.92 1.78
CA TYR A 192 -30.15 1.84 2.91
C TYR A 192 -31.06 3.05 2.66
N TYR A 193 -31.00 3.65 1.47
CA TYR A 193 -31.90 4.76 1.14
C TYR A 193 -33.36 4.34 1.03
N GLN A 194 -33.66 3.15 0.50
CA GLN A 194 -35.02 2.62 0.49
C GLN A 194 -35.56 2.40 1.91
N PHE A 195 -34.72 1.85 2.79
CA PHE A 195 -35.03 1.68 4.21
C PHE A 195 -35.32 3.03 4.88
N CYS A 196 -34.47 4.04 4.65
CA CYS A 196 -34.66 5.37 5.21
C CYS A 196 -35.94 6.03 4.70
N GLU A 197 -36.26 5.89 3.41
CA GLU A 197 -37.47 6.46 2.83
C GLU A 197 -38.75 5.82 3.41
N ALA A 198 -38.76 4.49 3.58
CA ALA A 198 -39.86 3.79 4.22
C ALA A 198 -40.01 4.21 5.69
N GLY A 199 -38.88 4.35 6.42
CA GLY A 199 -38.89 4.75 7.82
C GLY A 199 -39.38 6.18 7.99
N TRP A 200 -38.96 7.08 7.10
CA TRP A 200 -39.41 8.47 7.08
C TRP A 200 -40.93 8.61 6.89
N LYS A 201 -41.57 7.68 6.19
CA LYS A 201 -43.04 7.68 6.02
C LYS A 201 -43.77 7.15 7.25
N LEU A 202 -43.23 6.13 7.92
CA LEU A 202 -43.86 5.48 9.05
C LEU A 202 -43.67 6.23 10.38
N TRP A 203 -42.42 6.56 10.72
CA TRP A 203 -42.03 7.00 12.06
C TRP A 203 -42.65 8.35 12.47
N PRO A 204 -42.78 9.37 11.60
CA PRO A 204 -43.46 10.60 11.97
C PRO A 204 -44.94 10.40 12.34
N LEU A 205 -45.66 9.53 11.61
CA LEU A 205 -47.04 9.19 11.92
C LEU A 205 -47.15 8.39 13.23
N ALA A 206 -46.27 7.41 13.40
CA ALA A 206 -46.15 6.66 14.65
C ALA A 206 -45.92 7.58 15.85
N HIS A 207 -45.00 8.53 15.74
CA HIS A 207 -44.71 9.50 16.80
C HIS A 207 -45.88 10.45 17.05
N LEU A 208 -46.58 10.90 16.01
CA LEU A 208 -47.76 11.76 16.19
C LEU A 208 -48.84 11.04 17.00
N VAL A 209 -49.12 9.77 16.71
CA VAL A 209 -50.08 8.96 17.49
C VAL A 209 -49.56 8.72 18.92
N THR A 210 -48.27 8.40 19.05
CA THR A 210 -47.63 8.12 20.35
C THR A 210 -47.71 9.30 21.30
N TYR A 211 -47.42 10.51 20.81
CA TYR A 211 -47.43 11.72 21.64
C TYR A 211 -48.81 12.39 21.72
N GLY A 212 -49.71 12.11 20.78
CA GLY A 212 -51.05 12.70 20.73
C GLY A 212 -52.13 11.92 21.49
N VAL A 213 -52.18 10.59 21.33
CA VAL A 213 -53.33 9.77 21.77
C VAL A 213 -52.98 8.85 22.94
N ILE A 214 -51.73 8.40 23.03
CA ILE A 214 -51.37 7.26 23.89
C ILE A 214 -50.89 7.74 25.27
N PRO A 215 -51.48 7.23 26.36
CA PRO A 215 -51.08 7.56 27.72
C PRO A 215 -49.67 7.06 28.02
N VAL A 216 -48.93 7.79 28.86
CA VAL A 216 -47.47 7.60 29.09
C VAL A 216 -47.14 6.15 29.47
N ASP A 217 -47.97 5.50 30.29
CA ASP A 217 -47.75 4.14 30.77
C ASP A 217 -47.84 3.08 29.65
N GLN A 218 -48.56 3.36 28.56
CA GLN A 218 -48.77 2.42 27.44
C GLN A 218 -47.85 2.69 26.25
N ARG A 219 -47.09 3.80 26.25
CA ARG A 219 -46.24 4.20 25.11
C ARG A 219 -45.18 3.17 24.77
N LEU A 220 -44.56 2.55 25.78
CA LEU A 220 -43.55 1.51 25.58
C LEU A 220 -44.12 0.32 24.80
N LEU A 221 -45.25 -0.23 25.28
CA LEU A 221 -45.89 -1.38 24.65
C LEU A 221 -46.38 -1.05 23.23
N TRP A 222 -46.88 0.16 23.01
CA TRP A 222 -47.25 0.65 21.68
C TRP A 222 -46.06 0.75 20.72
N VAL A 223 -44.95 1.35 21.14
CA VAL A 223 -43.73 1.48 20.31
C VAL A 223 -43.18 0.10 19.95
N ASP A 224 -43.16 -0.84 20.90
CA ASP A 224 -42.75 -2.22 20.65
C ASP A 224 -43.66 -2.91 19.62
N CYS A 225 -44.97 -2.68 19.65
CA CYS A 225 -45.89 -3.20 18.63
C CYS A 225 -45.61 -2.61 17.24
N ILE A 226 -45.34 -1.31 17.13
CA ILE A 226 -44.97 -0.68 15.86
C ILE A 226 -43.64 -1.22 15.36
N GLU A 227 -42.66 -1.41 16.24
CA GLU A 227 -41.35 -1.96 15.89
C GLU A 227 -41.49 -3.38 15.30
N LEU A 228 -42.33 -4.23 15.90
CA LEU A 228 -42.62 -5.57 15.37
C LEU A 228 -43.27 -5.52 13.98
N ILE A 229 -44.22 -4.61 13.76
CA ILE A 229 -44.83 -4.40 12.44
C ILE A 229 -43.78 -3.93 11.43
N TRP A 230 -42.93 -2.97 11.83
CA TRP A 230 -41.86 -2.41 11.01
C TRP A 230 -40.84 -3.48 10.59
N VAL A 231 -40.35 -4.28 11.53
CA VAL A 231 -39.43 -5.41 11.25
C VAL A 231 -40.07 -6.44 10.32
N THR A 232 -41.37 -6.71 10.48
CA THR A 232 -42.10 -7.64 9.61
C THR A 232 -42.18 -7.13 8.18
N ILE A 233 -42.52 -5.84 7.98
CA ILE A 233 -42.56 -5.19 6.67
C ILE A 233 -41.18 -5.22 6.02
N LEU A 234 -40.11 -4.95 6.78
CA LEU A 234 -38.74 -4.99 6.28
C LEU A 234 -38.24 -6.39 5.91
N SER A 235 -38.85 -7.43 6.49
CA SER A 235 -38.49 -8.82 6.19
C SER A 235 -39.14 -9.37 4.91
N THR A 236 -40.14 -8.66 4.35
CA THR A 236 -40.91 -9.05 3.17
C THR A 236 -40.32 -8.44 1.90
#